data_AF-A0A349EUQ7-F1
#
_entry.id   AF-A0A349EUQ7-F1
#
_cell.length_a   1.000
_cell.length_b   1.000
_cell.length_c   1.000
_cell.angle_alpha   90.00
_cell.angle_beta   90.00
_cell.angle_gamma   90.00
#
_symmetry.space_group_name_H-M   'P 1'
#
loop_
_entity.id
_entity.type
_entity.pdbx_description
1 polymer ?
#
loop_
_entity_poly.entity_id
_entity_poly.type
_entity_poly.pdbx_seq_one_letter_code
_entity_poly.pdbx_strand_id
1 'polypeptide(L)'
;MAKFAFEEEKLPEKLNLSVWKKVFRYGLKEWKLLLVCLLSTLAITFYDSSFVPVMNAGAINASKEMNGLTSIFDLQISVTFIFGIRVSLSYLGYIMIFIAMILFRSIAIFILFYFQNIVSMKIMTNL
;
A
#
# COMPACT_ATOMS: atom_id res chain seq x y z
N MET A 1 -13.45 -30.83 43.55
CA MET A 1 -13.45 -29.36 43.49
C MET A 1 -12.46 -28.95 42.41
N ALA A 2 -12.94 -28.74 41.18
CA ALA A 2 -12.09 -28.51 40.02
C ALA A 2 -11.50 -27.08 40.08
N LYS A 3 -10.17 -26.98 40.14
CA LYS A 3 -9.43 -25.72 40.09
C LYS A 3 -9.40 -25.27 38.62
N PHE A 4 -10.35 -24.42 38.23
CA PHE A 4 -10.25 -23.66 36.98
C PHE A 4 -9.15 -22.62 37.14
N ALA A 5 -7.90 -23.01 36.89
CA ALA A 5 -6.77 -22.11 36.78
C ALA A 5 -6.78 -21.46 35.38
N PHE A 6 -7.82 -20.68 35.09
CA PHE A 6 -7.67 -19.55 34.18
C PHE A 6 -7.05 -18.43 35.02
N GLU A 7 -5.74 -18.49 35.22
CA GLU A 7 -5.00 -17.30 35.63
C GLU A 7 -5.06 -16.36 34.43
N GLU A 8 -5.95 -15.37 34.49
CA GLU A 8 -5.90 -14.22 33.57
C GLU A 8 -4.47 -13.68 33.63
N GLU A 9 -3.71 -13.83 32.54
CA GLU A 9 -2.39 -13.24 32.43
C GLU A 9 -2.53 -11.75 32.74
N LYS A 10 -1.92 -11.30 33.85
CA LYS A 10 -1.90 -9.89 34.22
C LYS A 10 -1.37 -9.11 33.03
N LEU A 11 -2.23 -8.29 32.43
CA LEU A 11 -1.85 -7.39 31.34
C LEU A 11 -0.63 -6.59 31.80
N PRO A 12 0.49 -6.62 31.04
CA PRO A 12 1.71 -5.98 31.49
C PRO A 12 1.48 -4.46 31.59
N GLU A 13 1.64 -3.91 32.80
CA GLU A 13 1.47 -2.48 33.10
C GLU A 13 2.49 -1.57 32.38
N LYS A 14 3.48 -2.15 31.68
CA LYS A 14 4.55 -1.43 30.98
C LYS A 14 4.79 -2.05 29.60
N LEU A 15 5.18 -1.21 28.62
CA LEU A 15 5.61 -1.64 27.29
C LEU A 15 6.75 -2.66 27.39
N ASN A 16 6.42 -3.94 27.20
CA ASN A 16 7.37 -5.03 27.27
C ASN A 16 7.92 -5.38 25.88
N LEU A 17 9.02 -4.71 25.50
CA LEU A 17 9.71 -4.94 24.22
C LEU A 17 10.26 -6.38 24.06
N SER A 18 10.37 -7.16 25.15
CA SER A 18 10.84 -8.55 25.05
C SER A 18 9.84 -9.45 24.30
N VAL A 19 8.55 -9.13 24.36
CA VAL A 19 7.49 -9.85 23.61
C VAL A 19 7.68 -9.62 22.11
N TRP A 20 7.91 -8.37 21.71
CA TRP A 20 8.20 -8.00 20.32
C TRP A 20 9.43 -8.72 19.77
N LYS A 21 10.49 -8.90 20.57
CA LYS A 21 11.68 -9.67 20.15
C LYS A 21 11.35 -11.14 19.84
N LYS A 22 10.46 -11.78 20.63
CA LYS A 22 10.01 -13.15 20.36
C LYS A 22 9.19 -13.20 19.06
N VAL A 23 8.20 -12.31 18.93
CA VAL A 23 7.37 -12.19 17.70
C VAL A 23 8.24 -11.97 16.47
N PHE A 24 9.23 -11.07 16.55
CA PHE A 24 10.14 -10.77 15.45
C PHE A 24 10.99 -11.99 15.08
N ARG A 25 11.51 -12.74 16.06
CA ARG A 25 12.27 -13.98 15.81
C ARG A 25 11.42 -15.04 15.12
N TYR A 26 10.16 -15.19 15.51
CA TYR A 26 9.24 -16.14 14.87
C TYR A 26 8.84 -15.68 13.47
N GLY A 27 8.52 -14.41 13.28
CA GLY A 27 8.19 -13.83 11.98
C GLY A 27 9.34 -13.95 10.98
N LEU A 28 10.59 -13.72 11.43
CA LEU A 28 11.78 -13.85 10.57
C LEU A 28 12.02 -15.28 10.06
N LYS A 29 11.48 -16.32 10.69
CA LYS A 29 11.54 -17.68 10.13
C LYS A 29 10.82 -17.76 8.77
N GLU A 30 9.78 -16.96 8.60
CA GLU A 30 8.96 -16.86 7.39
C GLU A 30 9.24 -15.55 6.63
N TRP A 31 10.49 -15.06 6.69
CA TRP A 31 10.88 -13.75 6.12
C TRP A 31 10.49 -13.57 4.65
N LYS A 32 10.41 -14.65 3.85
CA LYS A 32 9.97 -14.59 2.46
C LYS A 32 8.51 -14.11 2.34
N LEU A 33 7.63 -14.61 3.20
CA LEU A 33 6.23 -14.18 3.23
C LEU A 33 6.11 -12.73 3.72
N LEU A 34 6.89 -12.39 4.76
CA LEU A 34 6.96 -11.00 5.24
C LEU A 34 7.49 -10.03 4.18
N LEU A 35 8.46 -10.45 3.38
CA LEU A 35 8.98 -9.64 2.28
C LEU A 35 7.91 -9.39 1.21
N VAL A 36 7.12 -10.41 0.85
CA VAL A 36 5.98 -10.24 -0.08
C VAL A 36 4.95 -9.27 0.49
N CYS A 37 4.60 -9.40 1.76
CA CYS A 37 3.69 -8.46 2.43
C CYS A 37 4.25 -7.03 2.46
N LEU A 38 5.56 -6.88 2.71
CA LEU A 38 6.24 -5.58 2.70
C LEU A 38 6.19 -4.95 1.31
N LEU A 39 6.57 -5.69 0.27
CA LEU A 39 6.54 -5.20 -1.11
C LEU A 39 5.13 -4.83 -1.57
N SER A 40 4.14 -5.64 -1.20
CA SER A 40 2.73 -5.36 -1.51
C SER A 40 2.26 -4.09 -0.81
N THR A 41 2.60 -3.93 0.48
CA THR A 41 2.32 -2.71 1.24
C THR A 41 2.98 -1.50 0.59
N LEU A 42 4.27 -1.58 0.21
CA LEU A 42 4.98 -0.50 -0.47
C LEU A 42 4.33 -0.11 -1.79
N ALA A 43 3.87 -1.08 -2.58
CA ALA A 43 3.16 -0.83 -3.83
C ALA A 43 1.83 -0.08 -3.61
N ILE A 44 1.07 -0.48 -2.58
CA ILE A 44 -0.18 0.18 -2.20
C ILE A 44 0.09 1.60 -1.70
N THR A 45 1.08 1.77 -0.81
CA THR A 45 1.48 3.08 -0.28
C THR A 45 1.99 3.99 -1.40
N PHE A 46 2.76 3.48 -2.35
CA PHE A 46 3.20 4.26 -3.52
C PHE A 46 1.99 4.75 -4.33
N TYR A 47 1.02 3.87 -4.60
CA TYR A 47 -0.19 4.25 -5.30
C TYR A 47 -0.95 5.36 -4.57
N ASP A 48 -1.22 5.18 -3.28
CA ASP A 48 -2.08 6.07 -2.49
C ASP A 48 -1.39 7.39 -2.11
N SER A 49 -0.11 7.35 -1.76
CA SER A 49 0.61 8.51 -1.22
C SER A 49 1.42 9.29 -2.24
N SER A 50 1.74 8.70 -3.39
CA SER A 50 2.57 9.36 -4.42
C SER A 50 1.85 9.47 -5.75
N PHE A 51 1.43 8.34 -6.33
CA PHE A 51 0.85 8.33 -7.67
C PHE A 51 -0.44 9.15 -7.76
N VAL A 52 -1.43 8.88 -6.90
CA VAL A 52 -2.74 9.59 -6.95
C VAL A 52 -2.58 11.10 -6.75
N PRO A 53 -1.86 11.60 -5.73
CA PRO A 53 -1.64 13.04 -5.56
C PRO A 53 -0.97 13.70 -6.76
N VAL A 54 0.05 13.07 -7.33
CA VAL A 54 0.82 13.60 -8.48
C VAL A 54 -0.05 13.68 -9.74
N MET A 55 -0.83 12.63 -10.02
CA MET A 55 -1.75 12.62 -11.16
C MET A 55 -2.86 13.65 -11.00
N ASN A 56 -3.44 13.76 -9.81
CA ASN A 56 -4.48 14.75 -9.53
C ASN A 56 -3.95 16.18 -9.65
N ALA A 57 -2.73 16.46 -9.17
CA ALA A 57 -2.09 17.76 -9.33
C ALA A 57 -1.89 18.11 -10.81
N GLY A 58 -1.44 17.15 -11.62
CA GLY A 58 -1.33 17.30 -13.07
C GLY A 58 -2.67 17.65 -13.73
N ALA A 59 -3.73 16.92 -13.39
CA ALA A 59 -5.07 17.16 -13.91
C ALA A 59 -5.63 18.54 -13.51
N ILE A 60 -5.42 18.96 -12.25
CA ILE A 60 -5.81 20.29 -11.77
C ILE A 60 -5.09 21.38 -12.56
N ASN A 61 -3.78 21.25 -12.78
CA ASN A 61 -3.02 22.23 -13.53
C ASN A 61 -3.49 22.31 -14.99
N ALA A 62 -3.70 21.17 -15.64
CA ALA A 62 -4.22 21.12 -17.00
C ALA A 62 -5.61 21.76 -17.10
N SER A 63 -6.50 21.55 -16.12
CA SER A 63 -7.83 22.15 -16.11
C SER A 63 -7.81 23.69 -16.06
N LYS A 64 -6.80 24.30 -15.44
CA LYS A 64 -6.63 25.76 -15.40
C LYS A 64 -6.22 26.35 -16.75
N GLU A 65 -5.51 25.57 -17.56
CA GLU A 65 -5.05 25.96 -18.91
C GLU A 65 -6.14 25.77 -19.97
N MET A 66 -7.28 25.17 -19.60
CA MET A 66 -8.37 24.80 -20.51
C MET A 66 -9.26 25.99 -20.95
N ASN A 67 -8.96 27.23 -20.53
CA ASN A 67 -9.77 28.44 -20.79
C ASN A 67 -9.79 28.93 -22.26
N GLY A 68 -9.62 28.04 -23.24
CA GLY A 68 -9.68 28.37 -24.66
C GLY A 68 -9.56 27.18 -25.62
N LEU A 69 -9.52 25.94 -25.12
CA LEU A 69 -9.43 24.73 -25.95
C LEU A 69 -10.83 24.16 -26.23
N THR A 70 -11.13 23.86 -27.51
CA THR A 70 -12.42 23.33 -27.99
C THR A 70 -12.63 21.84 -27.72
N SER A 71 -11.59 21.10 -27.32
CA SER A 71 -11.66 19.66 -27.07
C SER A 71 -10.83 19.26 -25.84
N ILE A 72 -11.44 18.47 -24.95
CA ILE A 72 -10.81 17.92 -23.74
C ILE A 72 -9.71 16.90 -24.09
N PHE A 73 -9.76 16.32 -25.30
CA PHE A 73 -8.80 15.30 -25.74
C PHE A 73 -7.45 15.88 -26.18
N ASP A 74 -7.40 17.15 -26.57
CA ASP A 74 -6.15 17.85 -26.93
C ASP A 74 -5.42 18.39 -25.69
N LEU A 75 -5.99 18.19 -24.50
CA LEU A 75 -5.40 18.61 -23.25
C LEU A 75 -4.11 17.83 -22.97
N GLN A 76 -3.02 18.56 -22.79
CA GLN A 76 -1.75 18.00 -22.34
C GLN A 76 -1.65 18.13 -20.81
N ILE A 77 -1.56 16.98 -20.15
CA ILE A 77 -1.39 16.91 -18.70
C ILE A 77 0.10 16.78 -18.42
N SER A 78 0.72 17.88 -17.97
CA SER A 78 2.11 17.86 -17.50
C SER A 78 2.17 17.38 -16.05
N VAL A 79 2.60 16.14 -15.87
CA VAL A 79 2.80 15.52 -14.56
C VAL A 79 4.25 15.73 -14.13
N THR A 80 4.46 16.32 -12.95
CA THR A 80 5.80 16.47 -12.35
C THR A 80 5.98 15.40 -11.28
N PHE A 81 6.88 14.45 -11.54
CA PHE A 81 7.21 13.41 -10.57
C PHE A 81 8.15 13.95 -9.49
N ILE A 82 8.16 13.28 -8.33
CA ILE A 82 9.18 13.43 -7.29
C ILE A 82 10.53 13.20 -8.00
N PHE A 83 11.49 14.12 -7.89
CA PHE A 83 12.73 14.30 -8.71
C PHE A 83 12.66 15.33 -9.85
N GLY A 84 11.54 16.03 -10.06
CA GLY A 84 11.47 17.15 -11.02
C GLY A 84 11.39 16.73 -12.49
N ILE A 85 11.23 15.42 -12.75
CA ILE A 85 10.98 14.89 -14.09
C ILE A 85 9.57 15.30 -14.50
N ARG A 86 9.48 16.07 -15.58
CA ARG A 86 8.21 16.50 -16.19
C ARG A 86 7.88 15.55 -17.33
N VAL A 87 6.72 14.92 -17.25
CA VAL A 87 6.19 14.08 -18.33
C VAL A 87 4.88 14.69 -18.80
N SER A 88 4.83 15.06 -20.07
CA SER A 88 3.61 15.51 -20.71
C SER A 88 2.87 14.30 -21.26
N LEU A 89 1.65 14.07 -20.79
CA LEU A 89 0.76 13.00 -21.23
C LEU A 89 -0.45 13.59 -21.94
N SER A 90 -0.92 12.93 -22.99
CA SER A 90 -2.26 13.22 -23.53
C SER A 90 -3.34 12.78 -22.56
N TYR A 91 -4.53 13.38 -22.65
CA TYR A 91 -5.68 13.02 -21.82
C TYR A 91 -6.02 11.52 -21.88
N LEU A 92 -5.93 10.91 -23.06
CA LEU A 92 -6.16 9.47 -23.23
C LEU A 92 -5.07 8.63 -22.54
N GLY A 93 -3.79 9.02 -22.70
CA GLY A 93 -2.67 8.38 -22.02
C GLY A 93 -2.79 8.46 -20.50
N TYR A 94 -3.24 9.61 -19.99
CA TYR A 94 -3.52 9.81 -18.56
C TYR A 94 -4.57 8.82 -18.04
N ILE A 95 -5.73 8.68 -18.72
CA ILE A 95 -6.79 7.74 -18.32
C ILE A 95 -6.29 6.30 -18.35
N MET A 96 -5.58 5.89 -19.40
CA MET A 96 -5.06 4.53 -19.54
C MET A 96 -4.09 4.17 -18.40
N ILE A 97 -3.17 5.06 -18.07
CA ILE A 97 -2.25 4.87 -16.94
C ILE A 97 -3.02 4.78 -15.62
N PHE A 98 -4.04 5.62 -15.44
CA PHE A 98 -4.87 5.60 -14.23
C PHE A 98 -5.60 4.26 -14.05
N ILE A 99 -6.22 3.74 -15.12
CA ILE A 99 -6.90 2.44 -15.11
C ILE A 99 -5.90 1.31 -14.82
N ALA A 100 -4.75 1.29 -15.50
CA ALA A 100 -3.72 0.28 -15.29
C ALA A 100 -3.21 0.28 -13.83
N MET A 101 -3.01 1.45 -13.24
CA MET A 101 -2.54 1.58 -11.87
C MET A 101 -3.62 1.17 -10.84
N ILE A 102 -4.91 1.41 -11.11
CA ILE A 102 -6.01 0.90 -10.28
C ILE A 102 -5.99 -0.63 -10.25
N LEU A 103 -5.85 -1.27 -11.42
CA LEU A 103 -5.78 -2.73 -11.51
C LEU A 103 -4.56 -3.28 -10.78
N PHE A 104 -3.40 -2.66 -10.98
CA PHE A 104 -2.18 -3.02 -10.25
C PHE A 104 -2.36 -2.91 -8.73
N ARG A 105 -2.96 -1.81 -8.24
CA ARG A 105 -3.27 -1.64 -6.82
C ARG A 105 -4.20 -2.74 -6.29
N SER A 106 -5.24 -3.09 -7.05
CA SER A 106 -6.18 -4.15 -6.67
C SER A 106 -5.47 -5.50 -6.50
N ILE A 107 -4.58 -5.85 -7.43
CA ILE A 107 -3.76 -7.07 -7.34
C ILE A 107 -2.84 -7.02 -6.11
N ALA A 108 -2.19 -5.89 -5.85
CA ALA A 108 -1.31 -5.74 -4.69
C ALA A 108 -2.07 -5.92 -3.37
N ILE A 109 -3.29 -5.39 -3.26
CA ILE A 109 -4.18 -5.57 -2.09
C ILE A 109 -4.55 -7.05 -1.93
N PHE A 110 -4.94 -7.72 -3.03
CA PHE A 110 -5.28 -9.13 -2.99
C PHE A 110 -4.10 -10.00 -2.51
N ILE A 111 -2.91 -9.78 -3.08
CA ILE A 111 -1.68 -10.46 -2.68
C ILE A 111 -1.41 -10.22 -1.19
N LEU A 112 -1.46 -8.96 -0.73
CA LEU A 112 -1.22 -8.63 0.67
C LEU A 112 -2.15 -9.43 1.61
N PHE A 113 -3.46 -9.40 1.36
CA PHE A 113 -4.42 -10.14 2.20
C PHE A 113 -4.21 -11.65 2.15
N TYR A 114 -3.94 -12.21 0.97
CA TYR A 114 -3.71 -13.64 0.82
C TYR A 114 -2.49 -14.10 1.64
N PHE A 115 -1.36 -13.41 1.50
CA PHE A 115 -0.12 -13.77 2.19
C PHE A 115 -0.20 -13.45 3.70
N GLN A 116 -0.88 -12.38 4.10
CA GLN A 116 -1.12 -12.07 5.50
C GLN A 116 -1.92 -13.18 6.20
N ASN A 117 -2.94 -13.74 5.53
CA ASN A 117 -3.69 -14.88 6.05
C ASN A 117 -2.81 -16.13 6.23
N ILE A 118 -1.93 -16.42 5.28
CA ILE A 118 -0.98 -17.54 5.39
C ILE A 118 -0.03 -17.33 6.58
N VAL A 119 0.52 -16.12 6.73
CA VAL A 119 1.40 -15.78 7.85
C VAL A 119 0.65 -15.94 9.18
N SER A 120 -0.58 -15.44 9.28
CA SER A 120 -1.42 -15.58 10.47
C SER A 120 -1.64 -17.05 10.85
N MET A 121 -2.04 -17.89 9.89
CA MET A 121 -2.22 -19.33 10.12
C MET A 121 -0.92 -20.02 10.56
N LYS A 122 0.21 -19.70 9.93
CA LYS A 122 1.51 -20.27 10.31
C LYS A 122 1.95 -19.84 11.71
N ILE A 123 1.65 -18.61 12.12
CA ILE A 123 1.95 -18.14 13.47
C ILE A 123 1.07 -18.88 14.48
N MET A 124 -0.25 -18.99 14.23
CA MET A 124 -1.19 -19.66 15.14
C MET A 124 -0.94 -21.17 15.30
N THR A 125 -0.40 -21.83 14.27
CA THR A 125 -0.13 -23.28 14.30
C THR A 125 1.25 -23.64 14.85
N ASN A 126 2.20 -22.69 14.90
CA ASN A 126 3.56 -22.91 15.39
C ASN A 126 3.85 -22.25 16.75
N LEU A 127 2.88 -21.55 17.34
CA LEU A 127 2.88 -21.08 18.73
C LEU A 127 2.24 -22.14 19.62
#